data_AF-A0A4Y2LPX1-F1
#
_entry.id   AF-A0A4Y2LPX1-F1
#
_cell.length_a   1.000
_cell.length_b   1.000
_cell.length_c   1.000
_cell.angle_alpha   90.00
_cell.angle_beta   90.00
_cell.angle_gamma   90.00
#
_symmetry.space_group_name_H-M   'P 1'
#
loop_
_entity.id
_entity.type
_entity.pdbx_description
1 polymer ?
#
loop_
_entity_poly.entity_id
_entity_poly.type
_entity_poly.pdbx_seq_one_letter_code
_entity_poly.pdbx_strand_id
1 'polypeptide(L)'
;MSFCGIETRAYPREKSVKKIEDLISSHPGVRTVTTKKGEHGLGIMILEGKHIELGRGIFISDIQKDSPAEKSGLSVGDMILAVNKTKLIGADYEL
;
A
#
# COMPACT_ATOMS: atom_id res chain seq x y z
N MET A 1 37.42 32.96 -23.90
CA MET A 1 36.96 32.10 -22.79
C MET A 1 35.53 31.70 -23.11
N SER A 2 35.29 30.43 -23.42
CA SER A 2 33.96 29.94 -23.79
C SER A 2 33.31 29.33 -22.56
N PHE A 3 32.14 29.84 -22.16
CA PHE A 3 31.29 29.20 -21.16
C PHE A 3 30.15 28.47 -21.87
N CYS A 4 29.95 27.20 -21.51
CA CYS A 4 28.80 26.40 -21.92
C CYS A 4 27.75 26.50 -20.81
N GLY A 5 26.57 27.05 -21.12
CA GLY A 5 25.45 27.11 -20.20
C GLY A 5 24.75 25.76 -20.12
N ILE A 6 24.62 25.21 -18.90
CA ILE A 6 23.85 23.99 -18.64
C ILE A 6 22.48 24.43 -18.14
N GLU A 7 21.45 24.23 -18.95
CA GLU A 7 20.07 24.44 -18.53
C GLU A 7 19.59 23.19 -17.79
N THR A 8 19.32 23.35 -16.49
CA THR A 8 18.75 22.28 -15.68
C THR A 8 17.28 22.56 -15.44
N ARG A 9 16.42 21.58 -15.73
CA ARG A 9 15.02 21.61 -15.30
C ARG A 9 14.96 20.98 -13.91
N ALA A 10 14.69 21.79 -12.90
CA ALA A 10 14.35 21.25 -11.59
C ALA A 10 13.07 20.40 -11.75
N TYR A 11 13.20 19.07 -11.66
CA TYR A 11 12.04 18.22 -11.48
C TYR A 11 11.44 18.57 -10.12
N PRO A 12 10.15 18.98 -10.05
CA PRO A 12 9.51 19.25 -8.77
C PRO A 12 9.63 18.00 -7.90
N ARG A 13 10.29 18.13 -6.75
CA ARG A 13 10.62 17.04 -5.81
C ARG A 13 9.42 16.56 -4.98
N GLU A 14 8.21 16.86 -5.41
CA GLU A 14 6.98 16.35 -4.82
C GLU A 14 6.28 15.47 -5.84
N LYS A 15 6.73 14.21 -5.93
CA LYS A 15 5.82 13.15 -6.38
C LYS A 15 4.68 13.15 -5.38
N SER A 16 3.52 13.57 -5.85
CA SER A 16 2.24 13.62 -5.15
C SER A 16 2.00 12.33 -4.37
N VAL A 17 2.28 12.37 -3.07
CA VAL A 17 1.96 11.30 -2.12
C VAL A 17 0.44 11.35 -1.93
N LYS A 18 -0.35 10.86 -2.91
CA LYS A 18 -1.82 10.82 -2.93
C LYS A 18 -2.35 10.48 -1.54
N LYS A 19 -2.97 11.40 -0.81
CA LYS A 19 -3.32 11.25 0.62
C LYS A 19 -4.11 9.96 0.84
N ILE A 20 -4.04 9.34 2.03
CA ILE A 20 -4.82 8.10 2.28
C ILE A 20 -6.31 8.41 2.16
N GLU A 21 -6.70 9.61 2.57
CA GLU A 21 -8.03 10.17 2.42
C GLU A 21 -8.46 10.24 0.94
N ASP A 22 -7.54 10.52 0.02
CA ASP A 22 -7.83 10.53 -1.43
C ASP A 22 -8.07 9.11 -1.94
N LEU A 23 -7.34 8.11 -1.42
CA LEU A 23 -7.54 6.70 -1.77
C LEU A 23 -8.88 6.17 -1.27
N ILE A 24 -9.26 6.51 -0.04
CA ILE A 24 -10.55 6.16 0.55
C ILE A 24 -11.69 6.82 -0.23
N SER A 25 -11.52 8.09 -0.64
CA SER A 25 -12.55 8.84 -1.36
C SER A 25 -12.72 8.39 -2.82
N SER A 26 -11.66 7.84 -3.43
CA SER A 26 -11.66 7.44 -4.84
C SER A 26 -12.11 6.00 -5.09
N HIS A 27 -12.06 5.12 -4.09
CA HIS A 27 -12.39 3.71 -4.26
C HIS A 27 -13.55 3.32 -3.31
N PRO A 28 -14.76 3.11 -3.85
CA PRO A 28 -15.87 2.62 -3.04
C PRO A 28 -15.51 1.25 -2.46
N GLY A 29 -15.70 1.08 -1.15
CA GLY A 29 -15.38 -0.17 -0.43
C GLY A 29 -14.06 -0.19 0.32
N VAL A 30 -13.26 0.90 0.27
CA VAL A 30 -12.08 1.01 1.13
C VAL A 30 -12.51 1.15 2.59
N ARG A 31 -11.96 0.29 3.44
CA ARG A 31 -12.19 0.26 4.88
C ARG A 31 -10.88 0.25 5.64
N THR A 32 -10.87 0.87 6.83
CA THR A 32 -9.76 0.75 7.77
C THR A 32 -10.10 -0.35 8.77
N VAL A 33 -9.24 -1.37 8.82
CA VAL A 33 -9.35 -2.46 9.80
C VAL A 33 -8.27 -2.27 10.86
N THR A 34 -8.69 -2.22 12.12
CA THR A 34 -7.77 -2.16 13.26
C THR A 34 -7.69 -3.54 13.90
N THR A 35 -6.48 -4.06 14.01
CA THR A 35 -6.23 -5.36 14.64
C THR A 35 -5.06 -5.26 15.63
N LYS A 36 -5.06 -6.11 16.65
CA LYS A 36 -3.95 -6.22 17.60
C LYS A 36 -3.04 -7.36 17.13
N LYS A 37 -1.73 -7.10 17.09
CA LYS A 37 -0.75 -8.15 16.80
C LYS A 37 -0.83 -9.23 17.87
N GLY A 38 -1.03 -10.47 17.46
CA GLY A 38 -0.97 -11.64 18.34
C GLY A 38 0.48 -12.09 18.55
N GLU A 39 0.66 -13.14 19.34
CA GLU A 39 1.99 -13.69 19.69
C GLU A 39 2.81 -14.07 18.45
N HIS A 40 2.17 -14.66 17.45
CA HIS A 40 2.80 -15.09 16.19
C HIS A 40 2.58 -14.12 15.02
N GLY A 41 2.12 -12.89 15.29
CA GLY A 41 1.80 -11.90 14.26
C GLY A 41 0.31 -11.76 13.99
N LEU A 42 -0.04 -11.43 12.74
CA LEU A 42 -1.43 -11.17 12.34
C LEU A 42 -2.16 -12.44 11.86
N GLY A 43 -1.43 -13.44 11.38
CA GLY A 43 -2.01 -14.66 10.78
C GLY A 43 -2.52 -14.44 9.36
N ILE A 44 -1.83 -13.62 8.56
CA ILE A 44 -2.12 -13.44 7.13
C ILE A 44 -0.94 -13.91 6.29
N MET A 45 -1.24 -14.41 5.10
CA MET A 45 -0.27 -14.56 4.02
C MET A 45 -0.54 -13.49 2.97
N ILE A 46 0.53 -12.88 2.46
CA ILE A 46 0.43 -11.85 1.42
C ILE A 46 1.10 -12.31 0.14
N LEU A 47 0.61 -11.79 -0.98
CA LEU A 47 1.18 -11.98 -2.31
C LEU A 47 1.28 -10.64 -3.03
N GLU A 48 2.26 -10.52 -3.92
CA GLU A 48 2.29 -9.44 -4.89
C GLU A 48 1.40 -9.79 -6.08
N GLY A 49 0.63 -8.80 -6.54
CA GLY A 49 -0.27 -8.96 -7.67
C GLY A 49 -0.39 -7.67 -8.49
N LYS A 50 -1.07 -7.77 -9.63
CA LYS A 50 -1.39 -6.63 -10.48
C LYS A 50 -2.90 -6.40 -10.47
N HIS A 51 -3.32 -5.28 -9.89
CA HIS A 51 -4.67 -4.75 -10.02
C HIS A 51 -4.82 -4.00 -11.36
N ILE A 52 -5.98 -4.13 -12.00
CA ILE A 52 -6.26 -3.53 -13.31
C ILE A 52 -6.19 -1.99 -13.23
N GLU A 53 -6.71 -1.40 -12.16
CA GLU A 53 -6.81 0.06 -12.00
C GLU A 53 -5.69 0.66 -11.16
N LEU A 54 -5.17 -0.09 -10.19
CA LEU A 54 -4.22 0.41 -9.18
C LEU A 54 -2.77 -0.01 -9.49
N GLY A 55 -2.55 -0.85 -10.50
CA GLY A 55 -1.22 -1.35 -10.83
C GLY A 55 -0.74 -2.42 -9.85
N ARG A 56 0.54 -2.42 -9.52
CA ARG A 56 1.12 -3.41 -8.58
C ARG A 56 0.63 -3.15 -7.15
N GLY A 57 0.30 -4.22 -6.44
CA GLY A 57 -0.26 -4.17 -5.10
C GLY A 57 0.00 -5.43 -4.30
N ILE A 58 -0.27 -5.34 -3.00
CA ILE A 58 -0.15 -6.45 -2.05
C ILE A 58 -1.55 -6.94 -1.69
N PHE A 59 -1.78 -8.25 -1.80
CA PHE A 59 -3.07 -8.88 -1.54
C PHE A 59 -2.94 -9.95 -0.47
N ILE A 60 -4.03 -10.19 0.26
CA ILE A 60 -4.11 -11.29 1.22
C ILE A 60 -4.44 -12.59 0.46
N SER A 61 -3.54 -13.58 0.45
CA SER A 61 -3.78 -14.92 -0.13
C SER A 61 -4.51 -15.84 0.82
N ASP A 62 -4.22 -15.72 2.10
CA ASP A 62 -4.69 -16.65 3.10
C ASP A 62 -4.80 -15.98 4.47
N ILE A 63 -5.75 -16.46 5.28
CA ILE A 63 -5.98 -16.01 6.65
C ILE A 63 -6.05 -17.25 7.54
N GLN A 64 -5.19 -17.28 8.55
CA GLN A 64 -5.18 -18.34 9.54
C GLN A 64 -6.44 -18.27 10.40
N LYS A 65 -7.06 -19.42 10.63
CA LYS A 65 -8.21 -19.57 11.53
C LYS A 65 -7.84 -19.13 12.94
N ASP A 66 -8.79 -18.49 13.64
CA ASP A 66 -8.68 -17.95 14.99
C ASP A 66 -7.63 -16.84 15.16
N SER A 67 -7.05 -16.36 14.06
CA SER A 67 -6.05 -15.31 14.06
C SER A 67 -6.64 -13.92 14.37
N PRO A 68 -5.81 -12.97 14.81
CA PRO A 68 -6.23 -11.58 14.94
C PRO A 68 -6.74 -10.96 13.63
N ALA A 69 -6.22 -11.40 12.48
CA ALA A 69 -6.66 -10.93 11.18
C ALA A 69 -8.10 -11.37 10.87
N GLU A 70 -8.42 -12.66 11.05
CA GLU A 70 -9.78 -13.19 10.87
C GLU A 70 -10.77 -12.46 11.77
N LYS A 71 -10.45 -12.33 13.06
CA LYS A 71 -11.29 -11.65 14.06
C LYS A 71 -11.49 -10.17 13.77
N SER A 72 -10.55 -9.54 13.07
CA SER A 72 -10.66 -8.12 12.67
C SER A 72 -11.49 -7.91 11.40
N GLY A 73 -11.90 -8.99 10.72
CA GLY A 73 -12.71 -8.92 9.51
C GLY A 73 -11.91 -8.70 8.23
N LEU A 74 -10.58 -8.94 8.26
CA LEU A 74 -9.80 -9.07 7.03
C LEU A 74 -10.27 -10.27 6.23
N SER A 75 -10.15 -10.22 4.91
CA SER A 75 -10.60 -11.29 4.03
C SER A 75 -9.58 -11.60 2.94
N VAL A 76 -9.56 -12.86 2.49
CA VAL A 76 -8.76 -13.27 1.33
C VAL A 76 -9.22 -12.47 0.11
N GLY A 77 -8.27 -11.95 -0.67
CA GLY A 77 -8.52 -11.07 -1.80
C GLY A 77 -8.51 -9.58 -1.45
N ASP A 78 -8.50 -9.20 -0.16
CA ASP A 78 -8.34 -7.79 0.24
C ASP A 78 -6.97 -7.26 -0.27
N MET A 79 -7.00 -6.09 -0.92
CA MET A 79 -5.79 -5.37 -1.33
C MET A 79 -5.36 -4.41 -0.22
N ILE A 80 -4.12 -4.55 0.25
CA ILE A 80 -3.57 -3.70 1.30
C ILE A 80 -3.06 -2.40 0.67
N LEU A 81 -3.80 -1.31 0.89
CA LEU A 81 -3.45 0.01 0.37
C LEU A 81 -2.45 0.75 1.27
N ALA A 82 -2.56 0.54 2.59
CA ALA A 82 -1.72 1.17 3.59
C ALA A 82 -1.67 0.35 4.90
N VAL A 83 -0.56 0.50 5.64
CA VAL A 83 -0.37 -0.08 6.98
C VAL A 83 0.17 1.01 7.90
N ASN A 84 -0.45 1.22 9.06
CA ASN A 84 -0.04 2.25 10.03
C ASN A 84 0.13 3.66 9.42
N LYS A 85 -0.75 4.02 8.48
CA LYS A 85 -0.70 5.28 7.70
C LYS A 85 0.47 5.38 6.69
N THR A 86 1.26 4.32 6.53
CA THR A 86 2.25 4.19 5.47
C THR A 86 1.59 3.57 4.25
N LYS A 87 1.63 4.25 3.11
CA LYS A 87 1.05 3.76 1.85
C LYS A 87 1.94 2.68 1.25
N LEU A 88 1.30 1.65 0.71
CA LEU A 88 1.97 0.56 0.01
C LEU A 88 1.72 0.61 -1.51
N ILE A 89 0.76 1.41 -1.96
CA ILE A 89 0.48 1.60 -3.40
C ILE A 89 1.68 2.28 -4.06
N GLY A 90 2.30 1.59 -5.03
CA GLY A 90 3.46 2.09 -5.75
C GLY A 90 4.74 2.16 -4.90
N ALA A 91 4.76 1.51 -3.74
CA ALA A 91 6.00 1.25 -3.03
C ALA A 91 6.75 0.15 -3.78
N ASP A 92 7.94 0.47 -4.29
CA ASP A 92 8.88 -0.52 -4.81
C ASP A 92 9.65 -1.10 -3.62
N TYR A 93 9.69 -2.43 -3.48
CA TYR A 93 10.59 -3.12 -2.56
C TYR A 93 11.99 -3.11 -3.18
N GLU A 94 12.71 -2.00 -3.02
CA GLU A 94 14.13 -1.94 -3.36
C GLU A 94 14.92 -2.67 -2.25
N LEU A 95 15.55 -3.78 -2.62
CA LEU A 95 16.50 -4.55 -1.78
C LEU A 95 17.82 -3.80 -1.61
#